data_AF-A0A1I7V564-F1
#
_entry.id   AF-A0A1I7V564-F1
#
_cell.length_a   1.000
_cell.length_b   1.000
_cell.length_c   1.000
_cell.angle_alpha   90.00
_cell.angle_beta   90.00
_cell.angle_gamma   90.00
#
_symmetry.space_group_name_H-M   'P 1'
#
loop_
_entity.id
_entity.type
_entity.pdbx_description
1 polymer ?
#
loop_
_entity_poly.entity_id
_entity_poly.type
_entity_poly.pdbx_seq_one_letter_code
_entity_poly.pdbx_strand_id
1 'polypeptide(L)'
;MFVQLLTFHSPYFNSDKAIEIKDDPTNVFDDFLQIAHGVRGTILLYRALELLKFAKTYNLSHVIQLVDQKTKLECWRIEIFIPDAIEYGLDHWMAYFLREQGTSEELAGNLKGKNVERMSGEMMKKCVKRFFEFVIPNKHFVC
;
A
#
# COMPACT_ATOMS: atom_id res chain seq x y z
N MET A 1 20.22 21.44 3.83
CA MET A 1 20.25 20.65 2.57
C MET A 1 19.11 19.62 2.48
N PHE A 2 18.60 19.07 3.60
CA PHE A 2 17.47 18.11 3.60
C PHE A 2 16.11 18.67 3.12
N VAL A 3 15.83 19.96 3.36
CA VAL A 3 14.52 20.57 3.08
C VAL A 3 14.18 20.63 1.58
N GLN A 4 15.15 20.81 0.69
CA GLN A 4 14.91 21.05 -0.75
C GLN A 4 14.28 19.87 -1.50
N LEU A 5 14.57 18.62 -1.09
CA LEU A 5 13.98 17.45 -1.75
C LEU A 5 12.55 17.21 -1.28
N LEU A 6 12.28 17.41 0.02
CA LEU A 6 10.95 17.27 0.58
C LEU A 6 10.00 18.37 0.07
N THR A 7 10.48 19.61 -0.06
CA THR A 7 9.70 20.71 -0.68
C THR A 7 9.41 20.47 -2.16
N PHE A 8 10.33 19.81 -2.88
CA PHE A 8 10.08 19.41 -4.27
C PHE A 8 8.94 18.40 -4.39
N HIS A 9 8.87 17.43 -3.47
CA HIS A 9 7.86 16.36 -3.53
C HIS A 9 6.55 16.71 -2.82
N SER A 10 6.54 17.66 -1.89
CA SER A 10 5.31 18.08 -1.21
C SER A 10 5.31 19.55 -0.80
N PRO A 11 4.21 20.28 -1.13
CA PRO A 11 4.05 21.66 -0.71
C PRO A 11 3.87 21.81 0.81
N TYR A 12 3.65 20.71 1.54
CA TYR A 12 3.57 20.72 3.00
C TYR A 12 4.84 21.31 3.63
N PHE A 13 5.99 21.01 3.05
CA PHE A 13 7.29 21.48 3.55
C PHE A 13 7.66 22.88 3.08
N ASN A 14 6.81 23.56 2.28
CA ASN A 14 7.06 24.93 1.82
C ASN A 14 6.77 26.01 2.90
N SER A 15 6.41 25.61 4.11
CA SER A 15 6.20 26.53 5.23
C SER A 15 7.37 26.50 6.20
N ASP A 16 7.76 27.66 6.73
CA ASP A 16 8.81 27.79 7.77
C ASP A 16 8.36 27.27 9.16
N LYS A 17 7.29 26.48 9.23
CA LYS A 17 6.79 25.92 10.47
C LYS A 17 7.63 24.72 10.88
N ALA A 18 8.15 24.75 12.11
CA ALA A 18 8.75 23.59 12.74
C ALA A 18 7.70 22.46 12.81
N ILE A 19 8.08 21.27 12.33
CA ILE A 19 7.25 20.07 12.41
C ILE A 19 7.56 19.41 13.74
N GLU A 20 6.59 19.45 14.66
CA GLU A 20 6.70 18.76 15.94
C GLU A 20 6.28 17.29 15.76
N ILE A 21 7.24 16.39 15.93
CA ILE A 21 7.00 14.95 15.88
C ILE A 21 6.70 14.50 17.31
N LYS A 22 5.45 14.13 17.57
CA LYS A 22 5.06 13.56 18.87
C LYS A 22 5.55 12.13 18.94
N ASP A 23 6.35 11.82 19.96
CA ASP A 23 6.83 10.50 20.40
C ASP A 23 6.74 9.40 19.33
N ASP A 24 7.86 9.16 18.64
CA ASP A 24 8.07 8.02 17.76
C ASP A 24 9.01 7.02 18.45
N PRO A 25 8.49 6.15 19.33
CA PRO A 25 9.33 5.24 20.12
C PRO A 25 10.04 4.17 19.27
N THR A 26 9.69 4.04 17.99
CA THR A 26 10.17 2.99 17.07
C THR A 26 11.11 3.49 15.97
N ASN A 27 11.47 4.79 15.99
CA ASN A 27 12.27 5.49 14.97
C ASN A 27 11.72 5.31 13.54
N VAL A 28 10.41 5.16 13.40
CA VAL A 28 9.76 4.92 12.09
C VAL A 28 9.69 6.21 11.26
N PHE A 29 9.71 7.36 11.91
CA PHE A 29 9.84 8.67 11.28
C PHE A 29 11.23 8.86 10.65
N ASP A 30 12.29 8.39 11.31
CA ASP A 30 13.64 8.41 10.72
C ASP A 30 13.71 7.52 9.47
N ASP A 31 13.12 6.32 9.54
CA ASP A 31 12.97 5.44 8.37
C ASP A 31 12.16 6.12 7.26
N PHE A 32 11.07 6.80 7.62
CA PHE A 32 10.26 7.58 6.68
C PHE A 32 11.08 8.67 5.98
N LEU A 33 11.90 9.44 6.72
CA LEU A 33 12.76 10.46 6.13
C LEU A 33 13.78 9.82 5.18
N GLN A 34 14.43 8.73 5.57
CA GLN A 34 15.37 8.03 4.69
C GLN A 34 14.71 7.57 3.39
N ILE A 35 13.52 6.96 3.48
CA ILE A 35 12.75 6.50 2.32
C ILE A 35 12.28 7.69 1.47
N ALA A 36 11.80 8.77 2.08
CA ALA A 36 11.40 9.99 1.39
C ALA A 36 12.57 10.60 0.60
N HIS A 37 13.80 10.42 1.09
CA HIS A 37 15.05 10.78 0.41
C HIS A 37 15.56 9.76 -0.60
N GLY A 38 14.82 8.68 -0.85
CA GLY A 38 15.14 7.69 -1.87
C GLY A 38 16.09 6.60 -1.41
N VAL A 39 16.38 6.48 -0.11
CA VAL A 39 17.07 5.29 0.43
C VAL A 39 16.18 4.08 0.15
N ARG A 40 16.75 3.07 -0.50
CA ARG A 40 16.04 1.86 -0.90
C ARG A 40 16.44 0.70 0.00
N GLY A 41 15.45 0.08 0.64
CA GLY A 41 15.62 -1.11 1.46
C GLY A 41 14.35 -1.96 1.44
N THR A 42 14.44 -3.16 2.02
CA THR A 42 13.26 -3.99 2.27
C THR A 42 12.46 -3.38 3.41
N ILE A 43 11.16 -3.21 3.21
CA ILE A 43 10.27 -2.65 4.23
C ILE A 43 9.51 -3.79 4.89
N LEU A 44 9.58 -3.88 6.21
CA LEU A 44 8.79 -4.87 6.95
C LEU A 44 7.32 -4.43 7.00
N LEU A 45 6.39 -5.37 6.85
CA LEU A 45 4.95 -5.08 6.76
C LEU A 45 4.42 -4.25 7.93
N TYR A 46 4.87 -4.54 9.16
CA TYR A 46 4.44 -3.77 10.34
C TYR A 46 4.92 -2.30 10.31
N ARG A 47 6.09 -2.01 9.72
CA ARG A 47 6.57 -0.64 9.52
C ARG A 47 5.84 0.06 8.37
N ALA A 48 5.45 -0.69 7.35
CA ALA A 48 4.83 -0.14 6.15
C ALA A 48 3.59 0.71 6.44
N LEU A 49 2.73 0.29 7.38
CA LEU A 49 1.51 1.04 7.71
C LEU A 49 1.80 2.42 8.30
N GLU A 50 2.80 2.52 9.18
CA GLU A 50 3.20 3.81 9.75
C GLU A 50 3.86 4.71 8.71
N LEU A 51 4.68 4.14 7.83
CA LEU A 51 5.24 4.86 6.68
C LEU A 51 4.14 5.41 5.75
N LEU A 52 3.09 4.65 5.48
CA LEU A 52 1.95 5.08 4.68
C LEU A 52 1.18 6.23 5.34
N LYS A 53 0.98 6.18 6.67
CA LYS A 53 0.35 7.27 7.44
C LYS A 53 1.15 8.56 7.33
N PHE A 54 2.48 8.50 7.48
CA PHE A 54 3.34 9.67 7.29
C PHE A 54 3.30 10.15 5.84
N ALA A 55 3.45 9.26 4.87
CA ALA A 55 3.41 9.61 3.46
C ALA A 55 2.10 10.31 3.06
N LYS A 56 0.95 9.83 3.56
CA LYS A 56 -0.34 10.49 3.35
C LYS A 56 -0.44 11.83 4.07
N THR A 57 -0.02 11.90 5.33
CA THR A 57 0.01 13.15 6.13
C THR A 57 0.81 14.24 5.43
N TYR A 58 1.96 13.88 4.87
CA TYR A 58 2.86 14.81 4.19
C TYR A 58 2.67 14.85 2.67
N ASN A 59 1.64 14.20 2.13
CA ASN A 59 1.33 14.15 0.70
C ASN A 59 2.51 13.71 -0.22
N LEU A 60 3.27 12.70 0.21
CA LEU A 60 4.40 12.13 -0.53
C LEU A 60 3.99 10.85 -1.26
N SER A 61 3.38 11.00 -2.42
CA SER A 61 2.90 9.87 -3.25
C SER A 61 4.02 8.93 -3.70
N HIS A 62 5.25 9.42 -3.87
CA HIS A 62 6.40 8.58 -4.22
C HIS A 62 6.77 7.61 -3.10
N VAL A 63 6.59 8.00 -1.84
CA VAL A 63 6.80 7.12 -0.69
C VAL A 63 5.74 6.02 -0.66
N ILE A 64 4.47 6.36 -0.93
CA ILE A 64 3.39 5.37 -1.02
C ILE A 64 3.71 4.32 -2.08
N GLN A 65 4.14 4.74 -3.27
CA GLN A 65 4.54 3.83 -4.36
C GLN A 65 5.73 2.96 -3.98
N LEU A 66 6.73 3.52 -3.31
CA LEU A 66 7.91 2.77 -2.88
C LEU A 66 7.54 1.74 -1.81
N VAL A 67 6.69 2.11 -0.85
CA VAL A 67 6.17 1.18 0.16
C VAL A 67 5.41 0.04 -0.51
N ASP A 68 4.48 0.33 -1.42
CA ASP A 68 3.73 -0.68 -2.16
C ASP A 68 4.66 -1.72 -2.82
N GLN A 69 5.74 -1.26 -3.46
CA GLN A 69 6.67 -2.11 -4.20
C GLN A 69 7.71 -2.84 -3.32
N LYS A 70 8.08 -2.29 -2.17
CA LYS A 70 9.23 -2.76 -1.37
C LYS A 70 8.84 -3.44 -0.07
N THR A 71 7.56 -3.42 0.30
CA THR A 71 7.10 -4.18 1.45
C THR A 71 7.25 -5.67 1.21
N LYS A 72 7.84 -6.34 2.21
CA LYS A 72 7.96 -7.79 2.25
C LYS A 72 6.62 -8.38 2.69
N LEU A 73 5.87 -8.95 1.74
CA LEU A 73 4.51 -9.46 1.94
C LEU A 73 4.46 -10.94 2.37
N GLU A 74 5.49 -11.45 3.04
CA GLU A 74 5.53 -12.83 3.57
C GLU A 74 4.66 -12.96 4.84
N CYS A 75 3.35 -12.72 4.72
CA CYS A 75 2.41 -12.81 5.82
C CYS A 75 1.28 -13.77 5.50
N TRP A 76 1.11 -14.78 6.35
CA TRP A 76 -0.03 -15.71 6.37
C TRP A 76 -1.41 -15.06 6.54
N ARG A 77 -1.45 -13.74 6.80
CA ARG A 77 -2.66 -12.98 7.12
C ARG A 77 -2.73 -11.63 6.40
N ILE A 78 -2.29 -11.60 5.14
CA ILE A 78 -2.32 -10.37 4.33
C ILE A 78 -3.74 -9.81 4.17
N GLU A 79 -4.77 -10.64 4.30
CA GLU A 79 -6.17 -10.24 4.24
C GLU A 79 -6.56 -9.20 5.29
N ILE A 80 -5.88 -9.16 6.45
CA ILE A 80 -6.11 -8.15 7.49
C ILE A 80 -5.84 -6.74 6.94
N PHE A 81 -4.85 -6.60 6.06
CA PHE A 81 -4.35 -5.31 5.56
C PHE A 81 -5.03 -4.87 4.25
N ILE A 82 -6.04 -5.61 3.76
CA ILE A 82 -6.79 -5.20 2.57
C ILE A 82 -7.43 -3.81 2.72
N PRO A 83 -8.05 -3.43 3.87
CA PRO A 83 -8.59 -2.09 4.01
C PRO A 83 -7.53 -1.00 3.80
N ASP A 84 -6.33 -1.18 4.35
CA ASP A 84 -5.20 -0.27 4.12
C ASP A 84 -4.76 -0.29 2.65
N ALA A 85 -4.64 -1.47 2.05
CA ALA A 85 -4.26 -1.59 0.64
C ALA A 85 -5.25 -0.86 -0.29
N ILE A 86 -6.55 -0.92 0.01
CA ILE A 86 -7.57 -0.16 -0.73
C ILE A 86 -7.44 1.34 -0.44
N GLU A 87 -7.30 1.73 0.83
CA GLU A 87 -7.23 3.14 1.24
C GLU A 87 -6.05 3.88 0.61
N TYR A 88 -4.89 3.24 0.54
CA TYR A 88 -3.67 3.82 -0.01
C TYR A 88 -3.43 3.49 -1.49
N GLY A 89 -4.28 2.66 -2.12
CA GLY A 89 -4.13 2.24 -3.52
C GLY A 89 -2.90 1.37 -3.77
N LEU A 90 -2.62 0.42 -2.88
CA LEU A 90 -1.46 -0.47 -2.90
C LEU A 90 -1.67 -1.65 -3.85
N ASP A 91 -1.45 -1.41 -5.14
CA ASP A 91 -1.73 -2.36 -6.20
C ASP A 91 -0.88 -3.64 -6.12
N HIS A 92 0.38 -3.55 -5.65
CA HIS A 92 1.23 -4.74 -5.49
C HIS A 92 0.76 -5.59 -4.31
N TRP A 93 0.34 -4.97 -3.21
CA TRP A 93 -0.21 -5.69 -2.06
C TRP A 93 -1.49 -6.43 -2.43
N MET A 94 -2.38 -5.75 -3.14
CA MET A 94 -3.60 -6.36 -3.63
C MET A 94 -3.33 -7.48 -4.64
N ALA A 95 -2.36 -7.31 -5.55
CA ALA A 95 -1.99 -8.35 -6.49
C ALA A 95 -1.41 -9.59 -5.80
N TYR A 96 -0.63 -9.40 -4.72
CA TYR A 96 -0.18 -10.50 -3.87
C TYR A 96 -1.36 -11.19 -3.20
N PHE A 97 -2.25 -10.44 -2.53
CA PHE A 97 -3.45 -10.99 -1.90
C PHE A 97 -4.30 -11.85 -2.86
N LEU A 98 -4.57 -11.34 -4.08
CA LEU A 98 -5.37 -12.05 -5.08
C LEU A 98 -4.73 -13.37 -5.55
N ARG A 99 -3.39 -13.42 -5.59
CA ARG A 99 -2.65 -14.63 -5.97
C ARG A 99 -2.79 -15.73 -4.92
N GLU A 100 -2.74 -15.35 -3.65
CA GLU A 100 -2.79 -16.29 -2.53
C GLU A 100 -4.18 -16.87 -2.28
N GLN A 101 -5.23 -16.34 -2.93
CA GLN A 101 -6.57 -16.92 -2.80
C GLN A 101 -6.64 -18.28 -3.47
N GLY A 102 -7.22 -19.26 -2.76
CA GLY A 102 -7.42 -20.61 -3.24
C GLY A 102 -8.76 -20.82 -3.95
N THR A 103 -9.81 -20.08 -3.56
CA THR A 103 -11.17 -20.23 -4.14
C THR A 103 -11.91 -18.90 -4.28
N SER A 104 -13.02 -18.94 -5.03
CA SER A 104 -13.96 -17.81 -5.14
C SER A 104 -14.63 -17.49 -3.81
N GLU A 105 -14.99 -18.50 -3.01
CA GLU A 105 -15.65 -18.32 -1.71
C GLU A 105 -14.71 -17.63 -0.73
N GLU A 106 -13.43 -18.00 -0.72
CA GLU A 106 -12.40 -17.37 0.09
C GLU A 106 -12.22 -15.91 -0.31
N LEU A 107 -12.05 -15.63 -1.61
CA LEU A 107 -11.92 -14.27 -2.12
C LEU A 107 -13.14 -13.40 -1.78
N ALA A 108 -14.37 -13.93 -1.97
CA ALA A 108 -15.59 -13.23 -1.59
C ALA A 108 -15.66 -12.98 -0.09
N GLY A 109 -15.35 -13.98 0.74
CA GLY A 109 -15.32 -13.85 2.19
C GLY A 109 -14.33 -12.79 2.65
N ASN A 110 -13.13 -12.78 2.08
CA ASN A 110 -12.07 -11.84 2.42
C ASN A 110 -12.35 -10.41 1.93
N LEU A 111 -13.15 -10.22 0.87
CA LEU A 111 -13.55 -8.89 0.40
C LEU A 111 -14.86 -8.38 1.02
N LYS A 112 -15.68 -9.27 1.59
CA LYS A 112 -16.98 -8.92 2.17
C LYS A 112 -16.82 -7.94 3.32
N GLY A 113 -17.60 -6.86 3.29
CA GLY A 113 -17.59 -5.83 4.33
C GLY A 113 -16.35 -4.93 4.32
N LYS A 114 -15.49 -5.05 3.32
CA LYS A 114 -14.40 -4.10 3.06
C LYS A 114 -14.89 -3.04 2.08
N ASN A 115 -14.24 -1.87 2.11
CA ASN A 115 -14.60 -0.71 1.28
C ASN A 115 -14.23 -0.91 -0.20
N VAL A 116 -14.67 -2.00 -0.82
CA VAL A 116 -14.34 -2.38 -2.20
C VAL A 116 -14.74 -1.29 -3.19
N GLU A 117 -15.76 -0.49 -2.89
CA GLU A 117 -16.20 0.67 -3.65
C GLU A 117 -15.14 1.78 -3.75
N ARG A 118 -14.13 1.77 -2.86
CA ARG A 118 -13.00 2.71 -2.90
C ARG A 118 -11.82 2.19 -3.73
N MET A 119 -11.88 0.95 -4.21
CA MET A 119 -10.84 0.40 -5.10
C MET A 119 -10.78 1.19 -6.41
N SER A 120 -9.59 1.25 -7.00
CA SER A 120 -9.45 1.70 -8.38
C SER A 120 -10.21 0.77 -9.33
N GLY A 121 -10.73 1.31 -10.44
CA GLY A 121 -11.41 0.50 -11.45
C GLY A 121 -10.52 -0.64 -11.99
N GLU A 122 -9.22 -0.38 -12.12
CA GLU A 122 -8.24 -1.41 -12.53
C GLU A 122 -8.08 -2.51 -11.49
N MET A 123 -8.06 -2.16 -10.19
CA MET A 123 -8.04 -3.17 -9.13
C MET A 123 -9.30 -4.01 -9.12
N MET A 124 -10.47 -3.37 -9.28
CA MET A 124 -11.74 -4.08 -9.33
C MET A 124 -11.82 -5.06 -10.50
N LYS A 125 -11.32 -4.67 -11.67
CA LYS A 125 -11.20 -5.57 -12.83
C LYS A 125 -10.34 -6.79 -12.50
N LYS A 126 -9.21 -6.61 -11.80
CA LYS A 126 -8.34 -7.72 -11.37
C LYS A 126 -9.06 -8.67 -10.39
N CYS A 127 -9.78 -8.14 -9.41
CA CYS A 127 -10.60 -8.94 -8.49
C CYS A 127 -11.64 -9.76 -9.26
N VAL A 128 -12.41 -9.13 -10.14
CA VAL A 128 -13.45 -9.79 -10.94
C VAL A 128 -12.86 -10.86 -11.85
N LYS A 129 -11.73 -10.57 -12.52
CA LYS A 129 -11.01 -11.56 -13.31
C LYS A 129 -10.66 -12.79 -12.46
N ARG A 130 -10.08 -12.57 -11.27
CA ARG A 130 -9.68 -13.66 -10.36
C ARG A 130 -10.88 -14.50 -9.91
N PHE A 131 -12.03 -13.88 -9.64
CA PHE A 131 -13.27 -14.62 -9.37
C PHE A 131 -13.66 -15.55 -10.51
N PHE A 132 -13.64 -15.07 -11.76
CA PHE A 132 -14.02 -15.88 -12.91
C PHE A 132 -13.03 -17.02 -13.19
N GLU A 133 -11.75 -16.84 -12.88
CA GLU A 133 -10.74 -17.91 -12.97
C GLU A 133 -11.06 -19.11 -12.06
N PHE A 134 -11.72 -18.90 -10.91
CA PHE A 134 -12.16 -19.99 -10.03
C PHE A 134 -13.45 -20.67 -10.51
N VAL A 135 -14.40 -19.88 -11.01
CA VAL A 135 -15.74 -20.37 -11.38
C VAL A 135 -15.74 -21.08 -12.74
N ILE A 136 -14.81 -20.73 -13.63
CA ILE A 136 -14.70 -21.33 -14.97
C ILE A 136 -13.33 -21.99 -15.10
N PRO A 137 -13.20 -23.28 -14.70
CA PRO A 137 -11.96 -24.00 -14.93
C PRO A 137 -11.75 -24.12 -16.45
N ASN A 138 -10.59 -23.69 -16.95
CA ASN A 138 -10.13 -23.84 -18.34
C ASN A 138 -10.85 -23.03 -19.45
N LYS A 139 -10.88 -21.71 -19.35
CA LYS A 139 -10.85 -20.89 -20.58
C LYS A 139 -9.76 -19.82 -20.47
N HIS A 140 -8.78 -19.89 -21.36
CA HIS A 140 -7.86 -18.78 -21.61
C HIS A 140 -8.69 -17.54 -21.92
N PHE A 141 -8.72 -16.58 -20.98
CA PHE A 141 -9.18 -15.23 -21.27
C PHE A 141 -8.11 -14.57 -22.14
N VAL A 142 -8.29 -14.67 -23.46
CA VAL A 142 -7.49 -13.91 -24.43
C VAL A 142 -8.01 -12.48 -24.37
N CYS A 143 -7.14 -11.56 -23.92
CA CYS A 143 -7.39 -10.13 -23.94
C CYS A 143 -7.48 -9.59 -25.37
#